data_AF-C5KQK1-F1
#
_entry.id   AF-C5KQK1-F1
#
_cell.length_a   1.000
_cell.length_b   1.000
_cell.length_c   1.000
_cell.angle_alpha   90.00
_cell.angle_beta   90.00
_cell.angle_gamma   90.00
#
_symmetry.space_group_name_H-M   'P 1'
#
loop_
_entity.id
_entity.type
_entity.pdbx_description
1 polymer ?
#
loop_
_entity_poly.entity_id
_entity_poly.type
_entity_poly.pdbx_seq_one_letter_code
_entity_poly.pdbx_strand_id
1 'polypeptide(L)'
;MSNLSFDYSKWDNIDLSDDEADFHPNLDTGLNIKVKRAQRERKMEEYEQERKQLLEDGSPEAMKKLEKLERSKPLYGENLCHVVDEKTIISDKKIEKAPPPVTKDEVDSSGEDTL
;
A
#
# COMPACT_ATOMS: atom_id res chain seq x y z
N MET A 1 -5.14 -17.57 18.88
CA MET A 1 -4.80 -16.68 17.75
C MET A 1 -4.08 -15.49 18.35
N SER A 2 -2.84 -15.24 17.94
CA SER A 2 -2.01 -14.17 18.48
C SER A 2 -2.61 -12.81 18.13
N ASN A 3 -3.07 -12.07 19.15
CA ASN A 3 -3.39 -10.64 19.04
C ASN A 3 -2.07 -9.86 18.89
N LEU A 4 -1.50 -9.86 17.69
CA LEU A 4 -0.50 -8.87 17.31
C LEU A 4 -1.22 -7.52 17.21
N SER A 5 -0.60 -6.45 17.71
CA SER A 5 -1.12 -5.09 17.63
C SER A 5 -1.38 -4.63 16.18
N PHE A 6 -0.76 -5.30 15.21
CA PHE A 6 -0.88 -5.03 13.77
C PHE A 6 -0.94 -6.35 13.01
N ASP A 7 -1.86 -6.43 12.04
CA ASP A 7 -2.04 -7.57 11.16
C ASP A 7 -1.27 -7.37 9.85
N TYR A 8 -0.32 -8.26 9.58
CA TYR A 8 0.50 -8.27 8.36
C TYR A 8 0.05 -9.33 7.34
N SER A 9 -1.05 -10.05 7.60
CA SER A 9 -1.55 -11.14 6.73
C SER A 9 -1.78 -10.74 5.27
N LYS A 10 -1.96 -9.43 5.02
CA LYS A 10 -1.98 -8.86 3.68
C LYS A 10 -0.75 -9.24 2.84
N TRP A 11 0.41 -9.47 3.46
CA TRP A 11 1.68 -9.72 2.76
C TRP A 11 2.05 -11.21 2.68
N ASP A 12 1.17 -12.10 3.15
CA ASP A 12 1.46 -13.54 3.21
C ASP A 12 1.54 -14.20 1.82
N ASN A 13 0.88 -13.63 0.81
CA ASN A 13 0.72 -14.23 -0.51
C ASN A 13 1.44 -13.44 -1.62
N ILE A 14 2.72 -13.12 -1.45
CA ILE A 14 3.52 -12.41 -2.47
C ILE A 14 4.15 -13.42 -3.45
N ASP A 15 3.89 -13.24 -4.76
CA ASP A 15 4.46 -14.00 -5.87
C ASP A 15 5.62 -13.23 -6.53
N LEU A 16 6.83 -13.78 -6.38
CA LEU A 16 8.07 -13.23 -6.92
C LEU A 16 8.57 -14.12 -8.08
N SER A 17 8.38 -13.67 -9.33
CA SER A 17 8.85 -14.46 -10.49
C SER A 17 10.36 -14.55 -10.63
N ASP A 18 11.10 -13.61 -10.05
CA ASP A 18 12.55 -13.54 -10.06
C ASP A 18 13.18 -14.02 -8.75
N ASP A 19 12.41 -14.67 -7.87
CA ASP A 19 12.98 -15.35 -6.71
C ASP A 19 13.84 -16.53 -7.16
N GLU A 20 15.16 -16.33 -7.01
CA GLU A 20 16.21 -17.29 -7.35
C GLU A 20 16.16 -18.56 -6.47
N ALA A 21 15.49 -18.50 -5.31
CA ALA A 21 15.36 -19.64 -4.42
C ALA A 21 14.54 -20.79 -5.02
N ASP A 22 13.58 -20.52 -5.92
CA ASP A 22 12.80 -21.57 -6.60
C ASP A 22 13.32 -21.94 -7.99
N PHE A 23 14.54 -21.50 -8.36
CA PHE A 23 15.09 -21.86 -9.66
C PHE A 23 15.54 -23.32 -9.67
N HIS A 24 15.16 -24.04 -10.73
CA HIS A 24 15.62 -25.41 -10.90
C HIS A 24 17.10 -25.41 -11.33
N PRO A 25 17.97 -26.25 -10.73
CA PRO A 25 19.42 -26.24 -10.99
C PRO A 25 19.81 -26.52 -12.45
N ASN A 26 18.91 -27.10 -13.24
CA ASN A 26 19.14 -27.43 -14.65
C ASN A 26 18.41 -26.52 -15.64
N LEU A 27 17.67 -25.52 -15.19
CA LEU A 27 17.00 -24.56 -16.05
C LEU A 27 17.74 -23.22 -16.00
N ASP A 28 17.89 -22.57 -17.15
CA ASP A 28 18.44 -21.23 -17.21
C ASP A 28 17.59 -20.26 -16.37
N THR A 29 18.24 -19.32 -15.67
CA THR A 29 17.57 -18.37 -14.78
C THR A 29 16.57 -17.51 -15.56
N GLY A 30 16.93 -17.07 -16.75
CA GLY A 30 16.05 -16.33 -17.64
C GLY A 30 14.83 -17.13 -18.10
N LEU A 31 14.98 -18.44 -18.31
CA LEU A 31 13.86 -19.33 -18.61
C LEU A 31 12.96 -19.55 -17.39
N ASN A 32 13.51 -19.73 -16.19
CA ASN A 32 12.71 -19.87 -14.95
C ASN A 32 11.78 -18.67 -14.75
N ILE A 33 12.31 -17.45 -14.89
CA ILE A 33 11.53 -16.21 -14.73
C ILE A 33 10.38 -16.15 -15.75
N LYS A 34 10.65 -16.47 -17.03
CA LYS A 34 9.64 -16.46 -18.09
C LYS A 34 8.53 -17.48 -17.82
N VAL A 35 8.90 -18.69 -17.41
CA VAL A 35 7.93 -19.75 -17.11
C VAL A 35 7.06 -19.37 -15.91
N LYS A 36 7.66 -18.88 -14.83
CA LYS A 36 6.92 -18.40 -13.64
C LYS A 36 5.94 -17.29 -14.00
N ARG A 37 6.35 -16.30 -14.82
CA ARG A 37 5.46 -15.22 -15.30
C ARG A 37 4.27 -15.77 -16.10
N ALA A 38 4.53 -16.66 -17.06
CA ALA A 38 3.47 -17.29 -17.86
C ALA A 38 2.52 -18.14 -17.02
N GLN A 39 3.03 -18.83 -15.98
CA GLN A 39 2.19 -19.58 -15.05
C GLN A 39 1.30 -18.66 -14.22
N ARG A 40 1.82 -17.51 -13.76
CA ARG A 40 1.02 -16.52 -13.05
C ARG A 40 -0.08 -15.95 -13.92
N GLU A 41 0.21 -15.56 -15.16
CA GLU A 41 -0.79 -15.04 -16.10
C GLU A 41 -1.97 -16.01 -16.25
N ARG A 42 -1.69 -17.30 -16.48
CA ARG A 42 -2.73 -18.34 -16.54
C ARG A 42 -3.55 -18.44 -15.25
N LYS A 43 -2.89 -18.45 -14.08
CA LYS A 43 -3.58 -18.47 -12.78
C LYS A 43 -4.46 -17.23 -12.57
N MET A 44 -4.01 -16.07 -13.02
CA MET A 44 -4.77 -14.83 -12.93
C MET A 44 -5.97 -14.82 -13.87
N GLU A 45 -5.83 -15.36 -15.08
CA GLU A 45 -6.97 -15.55 -16.00
C GLU A 45 -8.01 -16.51 -15.40
N GLU A 46 -7.57 -17.64 -14.83
CA GLU A 46 -8.45 -18.58 -14.14
C GLU A 46 -9.15 -17.93 -12.93
N TYR A 47 -8.41 -17.18 -12.12
CA TYR A 47 -8.94 -16.43 -10.99
C TYR A 47 -10.01 -15.42 -11.43
N GLU A 48 -9.77 -14.67 -12.51
CA GLU A 48 -10.73 -13.69 -13.01
C GLU A 48 -12.00 -14.33 -13.55
N GLN A 49 -11.87 -15.49 -14.22
CA GLN A 49 -13.02 -16.27 -14.69
C GLN A 49 -13.83 -16.79 -13.51
N GLU A 50 -13.20 -17.42 -12.51
CA GLU A 50 -13.88 -17.91 -11.31
C GLU A 50 -14.54 -16.77 -10.54
N ARG A 51 -13.85 -15.65 -10.39
CA ARG A 51 -14.40 -14.44 -9.75
C ARG A 51 -15.66 -13.95 -10.46
N LYS A 52 -15.66 -13.90 -11.79
CA LYS A 52 -16.84 -13.49 -12.59
C LYS A 52 -18.00 -14.46 -12.39
N GLN A 53 -17.75 -15.77 -12.47
CA GLN A 53 -18.77 -16.81 -12.27
C GLN A 53 -19.41 -16.72 -10.87
N LEU A 54 -18.58 -16.61 -9.82
CA LEU A 54 -19.07 -16.48 -8.45
C LEU A 54 -19.87 -15.19 -8.21
N LEU A 55 -19.52 -14.11 -8.90
CA LEU A 55 -20.24 -12.84 -8.85
C LEU A 55 -21.62 -12.96 -9.53
N GLU A 56 -21.68 -13.64 -10.68
CA GLU A 56 -22.92 -13.89 -11.43
C GLU A 56 -23.88 -14.82 -10.68
N ASP A 57 -23.36 -15.84 -9.99
CA ASP A 57 -24.16 -16.79 -9.21
C ASP A 57 -24.95 -16.11 -8.08
N GLY A 58 -24.37 -15.08 -7.43
CA GLY A 58 -25.03 -14.27 -6.39
C GLY A 58 -25.48 -15.02 -5.12
N SER A 59 -25.27 -16.33 -5.03
CA SER A 59 -25.62 -17.18 -3.89
C SER A 59 -24.81 -16.79 -2.64
N PRO A 60 -25.35 -16.93 -1.42
CA PRO A 60 -24.58 -16.70 -0.18
C PRO A 60 -23.33 -17.59 -0.09
N GLU A 61 -23.39 -18.80 -0.65
CA GLU A 61 -22.21 -19.68 -0.72
C GLU A 61 -21.16 -19.15 -1.70
N ALA A 62 -21.62 -18.60 -2.84
CA ALA A 62 -20.75 -18.01 -3.85
C ALA A 62 -20.03 -16.76 -3.30
N MET A 63 -20.74 -15.91 -2.55
CA MET A 63 -20.13 -14.76 -1.87
C MET A 63 -19.06 -15.17 -0.85
N LYS A 64 -19.30 -16.23 -0.07
CA LYS A 64 -18.30 -16.75 0.88
C LYS A 64 -17.08 -17.33 0.17
N LYS A 65 -17.26 -17.97 -0.98
CA LYS A 65 -16.15 -18.43 -1.83
C LYS A 65 -15.39 -17.25 -2.43
N LEU A 66 -16.09 -16.23 -2.91
CA LEU A 66 -15.50 -15.01 -3.44
C LEU A 66 -14.62 -14.31 -2.40
N GLU A 67 -15.10 -14.17 -1.16
CA GLU A 67 -14.33 -13.56 -0.07
C GLU A 67 -13.04 -14.34 0.24
N LYS A 68 -13.10 -15.68 0.21
CA LYS A 68 -11.91 -16.53 0.37
C LYS A 68 -10.95 -16.39 -0.81
N LEU A 69 -11.49 -16.39 -2.02
CA LEU A 69 -10.74 -16.25 -3.26
C LEU A 69 -9.96 -14.93 -3.25
N GLU A 70 -10.63 -13.82 -2.90
CA GLU A 70 -10.02 -12.49 -2.77
C GLU A 70 -8.93 -12.42 -1.69
N ARG A 71 -9.10 -13.12 -0.56
CA ARG A 71 -8.05 -13.22 0.47
C ARG A 71 -6.82 -14.01 0.01
N SER A 72 -7.02 -15.05 -0.80
CA SER A 72 -5.94 -15.89 -1.32
C SER A 72 -5.31 -15.37 -2.61
N LYS A 73 -5.74 -14.21 -3.12
CA LYS A 73 -5.25 -13.64 -4.37
C LYS A 73 -3.73 -13.39 -4.28
N PRO A 74 -2.92 -13.87 -5.24
CA PRO A 74 -1.49 -13.62 -5.23
C PRO A 74 -1.20 -12.14 -5.50
N LEU A 75 -0.26 -11.60 -4.72
CA LEU A 75 0.25 -10.24 -4.82
C LEU A 75 1.57 -10.24 -5.59
N TYR A 76 1.67 -9.44 -6.63
CA TYR A 76 2.84 -9.26 -7.48
C TYR A 76 2.96 -7.78 -7.86
N GLY A 77 4.04 -7.39 -8.54
CA GLY A 77 4.39 -5.98 -8.76
C GLY A 77 3.26 -5.08 -9.28
N GLU A 78 2.41 -5.57 -10.19
CA GLU A 78 1.33 -4.76 -10.79
C GLU A 78 0.10 -4.60 -9.89
N ASN A 79 -0.14 -5.55 -8.96
CA ASN A 79 -1.34 -5.55 -8.11
C ASN A 79 -1.03 -5.34 -6.61
N LEU A 80 0.23 -5.08 -6.27
CA LEU A 80 0.69 -4.79 -4.90
C LEU A 80 0.14 -3.45 -4.36
N CYS A 81 0.10 -2.46 -5.24
CA CYS A 81 -0.22 -1.08 -4.94
C CYS A 81 -0.96 -0.48 -6.14
N HIS A 82 -2.21 -0.07 -5.95
CA HIS A 82 -2.81 0.91 -6.83
C HIS A 82 -2.72 2.27 -6.14
N VAL A 83 -2.10 3.25 -6.79
CA VAL A 83 -2.11 4.64 -6.29
C VAL A 83 -3.55 5.14 -6.44
N VAL A 84 -4.27 5.22 -5.32
CA VAL A 84 -5.67 5.72 -5.32
C VAL A 84 -5.68 7.24 -5.53
N ASP A 85 -4.74 7.94 -4.91
CA ASP A 85 -4.57 9.39 -5.04
C ASP A 85 -3.08 9.74 -4.89
N GLU A 86 -2.53 10.59 -5.77
CA GLU A 86 -1.22 11.26 -5.58
C GLU A 86 -1.34 12.38 -4.54
N LYS A 87 -1.85 12.06 -3.35
CA LYS A 87 -1.83 12.99 -2.22
C LYS A 87 -0.45 12.90 -1.59
N THR A 88 0.41 13.86 -1.89
CA THR A 88 1.56 14.13 -1.04
C THR A 88 1.03 14.30 0.38
N ILE A 89 1.46 13.43 1.31
CA ILE A 89 1.10 13.55 2.73
C ILE A 89 1.86 14.76 3.28
N ILE A 90 1.42 15.96 2.91
CA ILE A 90 1.68 17.14 3.71
C ILE A 90 0.74 16.98 4.89
N SER A 91 1.25 16.48 6.01
CA SER A 91 0.50 16.58 7.25
C SER A 91 0.15 18.04 7.43
N ASP A 92 -1.14 18.38 7.48
CA ASP A 92 -1.64 19.73 7.75
C ASP A 92 -1.25 20.13 9.19
N LYS A 93 0.04 20.33 9.43
CA LYS A 93 0.49 21.13 10.55
C LYS A 93 0.01 22.53 10.18
N LYS A 94 -1.06 23.00 10.84
CA LYS A 94 -1.38 24.42 10.88
C LYS A 94 -0.10 25.14 11.31
N ILE A 95 0.58 25.77 10.35
CA ILE A 95 1.63 26.72 10.65
C ILE A 95 0.89 27.90 11.24
N GLU A 96 0.84 27.97 12.57
CA GLU A 96 0.38 29.16 13.26
C GLU A 96 1.25 30.33 12.77
N LYS A 97 0.61 31.35 12.20
CA LYS A 97 1.31 32.55 11.74
C LYS A 97 2.11 33.10 12.93
N ALA A 98 3.43 33.19 12.74
CA ALA A 98 4.29 33.83 13.72
C ALA A 98 3.73 35.23 14.05
N PRO A 99 3.71 35.64 15.33
CA PRO A 99 3.24 36.97 15.69
C PRO A 99 4.03 38.03 14.93
N PRO A 100 3.39 39.13 14.52
CA PRO A 100 4.06 40.19 13.78
C PRO A 100 5.26 40.71 14.58
N PRO A 101 6.36 41.07 13.92
CA PRO A 101 7.55 41.57 14.61
C PRO A 101 7.18 42.84 15.36
N VAL A 102 7.44 42.85 16.67
CA VAL A 102 7.30 44.03 17.51
C VAL A 102 8.27 45.10 16.97
N THR A 103 7.73 46.17 16.41
CA THR A 103 8.50 47.36 16.02
C THR A 103 9.01 48.02 17.29
N LYS A 104 10.34 48.11 17.42
CA LYS A 104 11.02 48.78 18.53
C LYS A 104 11.03 50.29 18.30
N ASP A 105 9.87 50.92 18.35
CA ASP A 105 9.78 52.38 18.28
C ASP A 105 8.76 52.83 19.32
N GLU A 106 9.20 52.95 20.58
CA GLU A 106 8.65 53.82 21.63
C GLU A 106 9.41 53.58 22.95
N VAL A 107 10.71 53.90 22.97
CA VAL A 107 11.41 54.28 24.21
C VAL A 107 12.35 55.42 23.85
N ASP A 108 11.78 56.60 23.64
CA ASP A 108 12.43 57.83 24.10
C ASP A 108 11.42 58.97 24.13
N SER A 109 11.15 59.50 25.33
CA SER A 109 10.82 60.91 25.61
C SER A 109 10.01 61.04 26.91
N SER A 110 10.56 61.85 27.82
CA SER A 110 10.05 62.31 29.13
C SER A 110 10.05 61.24 30.23
N GLY A 111 10.72 61.37 31.37
CA GLY A 111 11.39 62.49 32.03
C GLY A 111 11.07 62.36 33.51
N GLU A 112 12.04 62.03 34.35
CA GLU A 112 11.90 62.08 35.81
C GLU A 112 13.13 62.77 36.42
N ASP A 113 12.95 64.06 36.70
CA ASP A 113 13.65 64.78 37.76
C ASP A 113 13.21 64.17 39.11
N THR A 114 14.14 63.84 40.01
CA THR A 114 14.05 64.18 41.45
C THR A 114 15.33 63.82 42.23
N LEU A 115 15.94 64.90 42.78
CA LEU A 115 16.81 65.03 43.97
C LEU A 115 18.10 64.22 44.10
#